data_AF-A0A7Y2DDN0-F1
#
_entry.id   AF-A0A7Y2DDN0-F1
#
_cell.length_a   1.000
_cell.length_b   1.000
_cell.length_c   1.000
_cell.angle_alpha   90.00
_cell.angle_beta   90.00
_cell.angle_gamma   90.00
#
_symmetry.space_group_name_H-M   'P 1'
#
loop_
_entity.id
_entity.type
_entity.pdbx_description
1 polymer ?
#
loop_
_entity_poly.entity_id
_entity_poly.type
_entity_poly.pdbx_seq_one_letter_code
_entity_poly.pdbx_strand_id
1 'polypeptide(L)'
;RYTPEQLYSSKRDAIQAEIYEETKKIVDGQYIQLNEVLVRDVTLPPTIKEAIERKLKQEQESLEYEFRLVTAEKEAQKVRIEAQGKADANKILSASLTDKILQDKGIDATLELSKSPNSKVVVVGSGESGLPLILGNN
;
A
#
# COMPACT_ATOMS: atom_id res chain seq x y z
N ARG A 1 -23.51 32.51 9.41
CA ARG A 1 -22.96 32.72 8.04
C ARG A 1 -22.29 31.42 7.59
N TYR A 2 -22.82 30.78 6.55
CA TYR A 2 -22.34 29.49 6.02
C TYR A 2 -21.47 29.70 4.78
N THR A 3 -20.50 28.81 4.55
CA THR A 3 -19.75 28.82 3.28
C THR A 3 -20.55 28.12 2.18
N PRO A 4 -20.35 28.49 0.90
CA PRO A 4 -20.99 27.83 -0.24
C PRO A 4 -20.84 26.29 -0.27
N GLU A 5 -19.75 25.78 0.32
CA GLU A 5 -19.45 24.35 0.42
C GLU A 5 -20.41 23.63 1.39
N GLN A 6 -20.84 24.32 2.45
CA GLN A 6 -21.72 23.77 3.49
C GLN A 6 -23.18 23.63 3.03
N LEU A 7 -23.58 24.37 1.98
CA LEU A 7 -24.89 24.22 1.33
C LEU A 7 -25.01 22.89 0.55
N TYR A 8 -23.87 22.30 0.20
CA TYR A 8 -23.77 21.00 -0.48
C TYR A 8 -23.50 19.81 0.47
N SER A 9 -23.29 20.04 1.77
CA SER A 9 -22.92 19.00 2.74
C SER A 9 -24.02 18.70 3.76
N SER A 10 -23.70 17.85 4.74
CA SER A 10 -24.48 17.48 5.94
C SER A 10 -25.06 18.65 6.77
N LYS A 11 -24.79 19.91 6.42
CA LYS A 11 -25.36 21.08 7.11
C LYS A 11 -26.66 21.60 6.49
N ARG A 12 -27.20 20.94 5.46
CA ARG A 12 -28.51 21.28 4.88
C ARG A 12 -29.62 21.32 5.94
N ASP A 13 -29.65 20.35 6.84
CA ASP A 13 -30.68 20.25 7.87
C ASP A 13 -30.64 21.45 8.83
N ALA A 14 -29.44 21.89 9.19
CA ALA A 14 -29.25 23.08 10.03
C ALA A 14 -29.72 24.36 9.35
N ILE A 15 -29.44 24.51 8.05
CA ILE A 15 -29.88 25.66 7.25
C ILE A 15 -31.41 25.64 7.11
N GLN A 16 -32.01 24.47 6.89
CA GLN A 16 -33.45 24.31 6.77
C GLN A 16 -34.18 24.70 8.06
N ALA A 17 -33.64 24.29 9.22
CA ALA A 17 -34.18 24.68 10.52
C ALA A 17 -34.09 26.20 10.76
N GLU A 18 -32.97 26.83 10.38
CA GLU A 18 -32.79 28.27 10.53
C GLU A 18 -33.76 29.07 9.64
N ILE A 19 -33.97 28.63 8.39
CA ILE A 19 -34.96 29.23 7.48
C ILE A 19 -36.38 29.03 8.02
N TYR A 20 -36.70 27.86 8.56
CA TYR A 20 -38.01 27.58 9.14
C TYR A 20 -38.33 28.53 10.30
N GLU A 21 -37.40 28.69 11.24
CA GLU A 21 -37.57 29.59 12.40
C GLU A 21 -37.75 31.06 11.98
N GLU A 22 -36.93 31.54 11.05
CA GLU A 22 -37.05 32.92 10.56
C GLU A 22 -38.34 33.15 9.77
N THR A 23 -38.72 32.19 8.92
CA THR A 23 -39.96 32.29 8.13
C THR A 23 -41.18 32.26 9.04
N LYS A 24 -41.18 31.39 10.06
CA LYS A 24 -42.26 31.28 11.04
C LYS A 24 -42.50 32.60 11.77
N LYS A 25 -41.45 33.29 12.22
CA LYS A 25 -41.55 34.61 12.86
C LYS A 25 -42.18 35.66 11.95
N ILE A 26 -41.85 35.64 10.66
CA ILE A 26 -42.36 36.61 9.68
C ILE A 26 -43.86 36.40 9.42
N VAL A 27 -44.31 35.14 9.35
CA VAL A 27 -45.70 34.81 8.98
C VAL A 27 -46.66 34.69 10.17
N ASP A 28 -46.14 34.72 11.40
CA ASP A 28 -46.94 34.58 12.64
C ASP A 28 -48.03 35.67 12.74
N GLY A 29 -47.70 36.91 12.38
CA GLY A 29 -48.66 38.04 12.36
C GLY A 29 -49.69 37.99 11.23
N GLN A 30 -49.60 37.01 10.32
CA GLN A 30 -50.48 36.87 9.16
C GLN A 30 -51.46 35.69 9.31
N TYR A 31 -51.49 35.02 10.47
CA TYR A 31 -52.32 33.84 10.74
C TYR A 31 -52.04 32.67 9.77
N ILE A 32 -50.81 32.55 9.26
CA ILE A 32 -50.39 31.47 8.36
C ILE A 32 -49.65 30.40 9.17
N GLN A 33 -50.09 29.14 9.08
CA GLN A 33 -49.41 28.01 9.71
C GLN A 33 -48.34 27.43 8.78
N LEU A 34 -47.07 27.51 9.21
CA LEU A 34 -45.92 26.95 8.50
C LEU A 34 -45.65 25.50 8.95
N ASN A 35 -45.89 24.51 8.09
CA ASN A 35 -45.70 23.10 8.42
C ASN A 35 -44.26 22.63 8.18
N GLU A 36 -43.68 22.96 7.02
CA GLU A 36 -42.32 22.58 6.67
C GLU A 36 -41.76 23.53 5.59
N VAL A 37 -40.44 23.71 5.57
CA VAL A 37 -39.72 24.42 4.51
C VAL A 37 -38.77 23.44 3.85
N LEU A 38 -38.92 23.23 2.54
CA LEU A 38 -38.06 22.35 1.76
C LEU A 38 -37.18 23.16 0.82
N VAL A 39 -35.86 23.01 0.96
CA VAL A 39 -34.89 23.64 0.05
C VAL A 39 -34.67 22.71 -1.16
N ARG A 40 -35.30 23.05 -2.28
CA ARG A 40 -35.28 22.22 -3.50
C ARG A 40 -33.95 22.30 -4.25
N ASP A 41 -33.50 23.50 -4.61
CA ASP A 41 -32.26 23.71 -5.36
C ASP A 41 -31.52 24.94 -4.85
N VAL A 42 -30.19 24.85 -4.79
CA VAL A 42 -29.30 25.96 -4.48
C VAL A 42 -28.37 26.15 -5.66
N THR A 43 -28.64 27.16 -6.48
CA THR A 43 -27.85 27.44 -7.67
C THR A 43 -26.70 28.38 -7.31
N LEU A 44 -25.47 27.86 -7.31
CA LEU A 44 -24.27 28.68 -7.19
C LEU A 44 -23.86 29.27 -8.55
N PRO A 45 -23.30 30.49 -8.59
CA PRO A 45 -22.65 31.00 -9.78
C PRO A 45 -21.56 30.04 -10.28
N PRO A 46 -21.37 29.89 -11.60
CA PRO A 46 -20.44 28.90 -12.17
C PRO A 46 -19.01 29.06 -11.65
N THR A 47 -18.55 30.31 -11.45
CA THR A 47 -17.21 30.62 -10.93
C THR A 47 -16.95 30.05 -9.54
N ILE A 48 -17.94 30.06 -8.65
CA ILE A 48 -17.82 29.53 -7.28
C ILE A 48 -17.86 28.01 -7.31
N LYS A 49 -18.73 27.42 -8.13
CA LYS A 49 -18.81 25.96 -8.30
C LYS A 49 -17.46 25.40 -8.79
N GLU A 50 -16.88 25.99 -9.82
CA GLU A 50 -15.58 25.58 -10.35
C GLU A 50 -14.45 25.72 -9.32
N ALA A 51 -14.46 26.80 -8.53
CA ALA A 51 -13.47 26.99 -7.48
C ALA A 51 -13.57 25.91 -6.39
N ILE A 52 -14.79 25.52 -5.98
CA ILE A 52 -15.02 24.46 -5.01
C ILE A 52 -14.59 23.11 -5.57
N GLU A 53 -15.01 22.77 -6.79
CA GLU A 53 -14.64 21.51 -7.45
C GLU A 53 -13.12 21.39 -7.60
N ARG A 54 -12.46 22.48 -8.00
CA ARG A 54 -10.99 22.53 -8.09
C ARG A 54 -10.32 22.32 -6.74
N LYS A 55 -10.78 22.99 -5.69
CA LYS A 55 -10.24 22.84 -4.33
C LYS A 55 -10.42 21.42 -3.80
N LEU A 56 -11.63 20.86 -3.91
CA LEU A 56 -11.92 19.48 -3.49
C LEU A 56 -11.06 18.48 -4.24
N LYS A 57 -10.87 18.66 -5.55
CA LYS A 57 -9.97 17.83 -6.35
C LYS A 57 -8.52 17.92 -5.84
N GLN A 58 -8.02 19.12 -5.59
CA GLN A 58 -6.66 19.32 -5.06
C GLN A 58 -6.48 18.70 -3.67
N GLU A 59 -7.47 18.80 -2.79
CA GLU A 59 -7.43 18.16 -1.47
C GLU A 59 -7.37 16.63 -1.59
N GLN A 60 -8.16 16.02 -2.48
CA GLN A 60 -8.13 14.58 -2.72
C GLN A 60 -6.80 14.14 -3.35
N GLU A 61 -6.27 14.87 -4.33
CA GLU A 61 -4.96 14.60 -4.93
C GLU A 61 -3.82 14.69 -3.90
N SER A 62 -3.87 15.67 -3.00
CA SER A 62 -2.90 15.82 -1.92
C SER A 62 -2.95 14.64 -0.94
N LEU A 63 -4.15 14.26 -0.50
CA LEU A 63 -4.35 13.10 0.38
C LEU A 63 -3.84 11.82 -0.28
N GLU A 64 -4.18 11.60 -1.55
CA GLU A 64 -3.70 10.44 -2.30
C GLU A 64 -2.17 10.42 -2.39
N TYR A 65 -1.56 11.57 -2.65
CA TYR A 65 -0.10 11.68 -2.72
C TYR A 65 0.57 11.38 -1.38
N GLU A 66 0.03 11.87 -0.26
CA GLU A 66 0.50 11.52 1.08
C GLU A 66 0.41 10.01 1.33
N PHE A 67 -0.71 9.38 0.98
CA PHE A 67 -0.85 7.93 1.08
C PHE A 67 0.17 7.18 0.23
N ARG A 68 0.46 7.65 -0.99
CA ARG A 68 1.50 7.07 -1.85
C ARG A 68 2.88 7.18 -1.22
N LEU A 69 3.24 8.33 -0.65
CA LEU A 69 4.52 8.51 0.05
C LEU A 69 4.68 7.57 1.24
N VAL A 70 3.65 7.49 2.09
CA VAL A 70 3.64 6.57 3.25
C VAL A 70 3.75 5.11 2.81
N THR A 71 3.07 4.75 1.72
CA THR A 71 3.13 3.39 1.17
C THR A 71 4.54 3.08 0.63
N ALA A 72 5.14 4.01 -0.11
CA ALA A 72 6.49 3.85 -0.63
C ALA A 72 7.53 3.73 0.49
N GLU A 73 7.39 4.52 1.56
CA GLU A 73 8.26 4.42 2.73
C GLU A 73 8.15 3.05 3.42
N LYS A 74 6.92 2.56 3.62
CA LYS A 74 6.68 1.24 4.21
C LYS A 74 7.25 0.12 3.35
N GLU A 75 7.11 0.19 2.03
CA GLU A 75 7.70 -0.81 1.12
C GLU A 75 9.23 -0.76 1.18
N ALA A 76 9.83 0.44 1.23
CA ALA A 76 11.27 0.58 1.41
C ALA A 76 11.76 -0.01 2.74
N GLN A 77 11.00 0.20 3.83
CA GLN A 77 11.31 -0.41 5.14
C GLN A 77 11.21 -1.94 5.09
N LYS A 78 10.17 -2.49 4.45
CA LYS A 78 10.01 -3.93 4.27
C LYS A 78 11.20 -4.55 3.54
N VAL A 79 11.64 -3.96 2.43
CA VAL A 79 12.80 -4.43 1.67
C VAL A 79 14.08 -4.41 2.54
N ARG A 80 14.28 -3.37 3.35
CA ARG A 80 15.43 -3.31 4.27
C ARG A 80 15.38 -4.43 5.32
N ILE A 81 14.21 -4.69 5.91
CA ILE A 81 14.03 -5.75 6.91
C ILE A 81 14.29 -7.12 6.28
N GLU A 82 13.78 -7.38 5.08
CA GLU A 82 14.04 -8.64 4.36
C GLU A 82 15.52 -8.82 4.03
N ALA A 83 16.20 -7.77 3.57
CA ALA A 83 17.62 -7.81 3.28
C ALA A 83 18.45 -8.08 4.55
N GLN A 84 18.11 -7.43 5.66
CA GLN A 84 18.75 -7.64 6.95
C GLN A 84 18.53 -9.08 7.43
N GLY A 85 17.30 -9.59 7.37
CA GLY A 85 16.98 -10.96 7.76
C GLY A 85 17.75 -12.01 6.94
N LYS A 86 17.90 -11.80 5.62
CA LYS A 86 18.74 -12.64 4.76
C LYS A 86 20.22 -12.56 5.15
N ALA A 87 20.74 -11.37 5.42
CA ALA A 87 22.13 -11.19 5.82
C ALA A 87 22.43 -11.90 7.15
N ASP A 88 21.54 -11.77 8.14
CA ASP A 88 21.68 -12.41 9.44
C ASP A 88 21.56 -13.94 9.33
N ALA A 89 20.60 -14.43 8.55
CA ALA A 89 20.47 -15.86 8.28
C ALA A 89 21.74 -16.43 7.62
N ASN A 90 22.30 -15.74 6.62
CA ASN A 90 23.54 -16.15 5.96
C ASN A 90 24.74 -16.13 6.93
N LYS A 91 24.80 -15.14 7.84
CA LYS A 91 25.85 -15.04 8.85
C LYS A 91 25.79 -16.22 9.84
N ILE A 92 24.60 -16.55 10.32
CA ILE A 92 24.37 -17.70 11.21
C ILE A 92 24.70 -19.01 10.47
N LEU A 93 24.22 -19.16 9.24
CA LEU A 93 24.48 -20.36 8.44
C LEU A 93 25.98 -20.54 8.19
N SER A 94 26.69 -19.48 7.83
CA SER A 94 28.15 -19.50 7.63
C SER A 94 28.91 -19.82 8.91
N ALA A 95 28.45 -19.32 10.07
CA ALA A 95 29.03 -19.67 11.36
C ALA A 95 28.80 -21.14 11.74
N SER A 96 27.71 -21.76 11.27
CA SER A 96 27.38 -23.17 11.51
C SER A 96 28.02 -24.14 10.50
N LEU A 97 28.45 -23.65 9.33
CA LEU A 97 29.12 -24.42 8.30
C LEU A 97 30.58 -24.66 8.71
N THR A 98 30.85 -25.84 9.27
CA THR A 98 32.21 -26.34 9.48
C THR A 98 32.68 -27.13 8.26
N ASP A 99 34.00 -27.25 8.07
CA ASP A 99 34.59 -27.97 6.91
C ASP A 99 34.02 -29.39 6.75
N LYS A 100 33.72 -30.07 7.87
CA LYS A 100 33.10 -31.40 7.87
C LYS A 100 31.66 -31.40 7.34
N ILE A 101 30.87 -30.37 7.61
CA ILE A 101 29.49 -30.24 7.11
C ILE A 101 29.48 -29.87 5.62
N LEU A 102 30.42 -29.03 5.18
CA LEU A 102 30.61 -28.71 3.76
C LEU A 102 31.01 -29.96 2.97
N GLN A 103 31.89 -30.79 3.53
CA GLN A 103 32.31 -32.04 2.92
C GLN A 103 31.17 -33.06 2.85
N ASP A 104 30.38 -33.20 3.93
CA ASP A 104 29.18 -34.07 3.99
C ASP A 104 28.12 -33.64 2.95
N LYS A 105 27.81 -32.34 2.86
CA LYS A 105 26.92 -31.82 1.82
C LYS A 105 27.47 -31.99 0.40
N GLY A 106 28.78 -31.89 0.23
CA GLY A 106 29.44 -32.17 -1.05
C GLY A 106 29.29 -33.64 -1.48
N ILE A 107 29.36 -34.57 -0.52
CA ILE A 107 29.13 -36.00 -0.74
C ILE A 107 27.67 -36.23 -1.13
N ASP A 108 26.72 -35.65 -0.40
CA ASP A 108 25.28 -35.77 -0.71
C ASP A 108 24.92 -35.22 -2.10
N ALA A 109 25.44 -34.04 -2.45
CA ALA A 109 25.25 -33.46 -3.77
C ALA A 109 25.83 -34.36 -4.87
N THR A 110 26.99 -34.97 -4.62
CA THR A 110 27.60 -35.94 -5.54
C THR A 110 26.77 -37.23 -5.64
N LEU A 111 26.17 -37.69 -4.54
CA LEU A 111 25.29 -38.86 -4.49
C LEU A 111 23.98 -38.62 -5.24
N GLU A 112 23.35 -37.45 -5.11
CA GLU A 112 22.17 -37.09 -5.89
C GLU A 112 22.48 -36.97 -7.38
N LEU A 113 23.62 -36.38 -7.73
CA LEU A 113 24.11 -36.34 -9.11
C LEU A 113 24.34 -37.74 -9.68
N SER A 114 24.82 -38.68 -8.87
CA SER A 114 25.03 -40.08 -9.27
C SER A 114 23.73 -40.86 -9.53
N LYS A 115 22.62 -40.43 -8.92
CA LYS A 115 21.28 -41.03 -9.11
C LYS A 115 20.52 -40.44 -10.30
N SER A 116 21.06 -39.41 -10.96
CA SER A 116 20.42 -38.75 -12.10
C SER A 116 20.50 -39.64 -13.36
N PRO A 117 19.41 -39.81 -14.14
CA PRO A 117 19.34 -40.75 -15.26
C PRO A 117 20.09 -40.30 -16.54
N ASN A 118 20.83 -39.18 -16.52
CA ASN A 118 21.55 -38.63 -17.67
C ASN A 118 23.06 -38.94 -17.58
N SER A 119 23.74 -39.22 -18.71
CA SER A 119 25.19 -39.50 -18.74
C SER A 119 26.02 -38.29 -18.25
N LYS A 120 27.00 -38.50 -17.36
CA LYS A 120 27.85 -37.41 -16.82
C LYS A 120 29.31 -37.81 -16.72
N VAL A 121 30.19 -36.87 -17.13
CA VAL A 121 31.62 -36.68 -16.79
C VAL A 121 31.66 -35.45 -15.82
N VAL A 122 32.45 -35.41 -14.75
CA VAL A 122 32.57 -34.34 -13.75
C VAL A 122 34.02 -34.31 -13.34
N VAL A 123 34.98 -33.68 -14.01
CA VAL A 123 36.41 -33.83 -13.69
C VAL A 123 36.87 -33.02 -12.46
N VAL A 124 37.51 -33.58 -11.42
CA VAL A 124 38.28 -32.79 -10.45
C VAL A 124 39.61 -33.40 -9.95
N GLY A 125 40.61 -32.52 -9.95
CA GLY A 125 41.84 -32.55 -9.14
C GLY A 125 42.29 -31.10 -8.88
N SER A 126 43.31 -30.79 -8.08
CA SER A 126 44.36 -31.60 -7.44
C SER A 126 44.87 -30.90 -6.16
N GLY A 127 45.09 -31.64 -5.07
CA GLY A 127 45.63 -31.15 -3.79
C GLY A 127 44.80 -31.68 -2.61
N GLU A 128 45.16 -31.41 -1.36
CA GLU A 128 44.26 -31.66 -0.21
C GLU A 128 42.87 -30.97 -0.37
N SER A 129 42.70 -30.15 -1.43
CA SER A 129 41.50 -29.54 -2.02
C SER A 129 41.09 -30.05 -3.43
N GLY A 130 41.16 -31.35 -3.72
CA GLY A 130 40.65 -31.93 -4.98
C GLY A 130 39.21 -32.43 -4.87
N LEU A 131 38.23 -31.71 -5.45
CA LEU A 131 36.84 -32.18 -5.66
C LEU A 131 36.76 -33.48 -6.57
N PRO A 132 35.58 -33.99 -7.06
CA PRO A 132 35.44 -35.28 -7.81
C PRO A 132 35.50 -35.27 -9.36
N LEU A 133 36.05 -36.35 -9.99
CA LEU A 133 36.34 -36.54 -11.46
C LEU A 133 35.43 -37.57 -12.24
N ILE A 134 34.09 -37.42 -12.41
CA ILE A 134 33.22 -38.27 -13.24
C ILE A 134 33.70 -38.29 -14.72
N LEU A 135 33.55 -39.42 -15.41
CA LEU A 135 33.68 -39.57 -16.86
C LEU A 135 32.48 -40.38 -17.37
N GLY A 136 31.62 -39.74 -18.16
CA GLY A 136 30.47 -40.30 -18.85
C GLY A 136 30.90 -40.96 -20.14
N ASN A 137 30.46 -42.20 -20.32
CA ASN A 137 30.51 -42.89 -21.59
C ASN A 137 29.09 -42.91 -22.18
N ASN A 138 29.03 -42.87 -23.52
CA ASN A 138 27.81 -42.72 -24.35
C ASN A 138 26.59 -43.50 -23.86
#